data_AF-I3E1M3-F1
#
_entry.id   AF-I3E1M3-F1
#
_cell.length_a   1.000
_cell.length_b   1.000
_cell.length_c   1.000
_cell.angle_alpha   90.00
_cell.angle_beta   90.00
_cell.angle_gamma   90.00
#
_symmetry.space_group_name_H-M   'P 1'
#
loop_
_entity.id
_entity.type
_entity.pdbx_description
1 polymer ?
#
loop_
_entity_poly.entity_id
_entity_poly.type
_entity_poly.pdbx_seq_one_letter_code
_entity_poly.pdbx_strand_id
1 'polypeptide(L)'
;MKKAARLIALLLALLVVSAPIHTTVNASTINQVKWGKMYLKKGMIGKLIILQDTNIYSKGKNGNLTVAAKAKKGQEIGVYTFKNNLYGVGGNRYIKKSSAVKYQTPSKQMLSKLRVITKGLKLNPKKTYVYNNFYENVKETWHYTGTDSDKWDLWTVSRDNGEKDYYAYREDKTGMAFGVQNSEIILEIPLPLTLNKKWEYFVYEGDPVEELTVTSLSKTVKTPAGTFTNVIEIKSSFGYVDYYAEGIGLIRALDSKGRIVYELYKLY
;
A
#
# COMPACT_ATOMS: atom_id res chain seq x y z
N MET A 1 -40.10 -56.44 -21.02
CA MET A 1 -40.76 -55.12 -20.97
C MET A 1 -39.66 -54.08 -21.13
N LYS A 2 -39.41 -53.65 -22.36
CA LYS A 2 -39.83 -52.35 -22.91
C LYS A 2 -39.27 -51.19 -22.07
N LYS A 3 -38.41 -50.29 -22.52
CA LYS A 3 -37.86 -49.87 -23.83
C LYS A 3 -36.79 -48.80 -23.44
N ALA A 4 -35.73 -48.47 -24.16
CA ALA A 4 -35.09 -48.96 -25.37
C ALA A 4 -33.77 -48.16 -25.49
N ALA A 5 -32.73 -48.82 -25.98
CA ALA A 5 -31.51 -48.19 -26.48
C ALA A 5 -31.80 -47.23 -27.64
N ARG A 6 -30.88 -46.29 -27.90
CA ARG A 6 -30.35 -46.08 -29.27
C ARG A 6 -29.10 -45.20 -29.29
N LEU A 7 -28.17 -45.69 -30.09
CA LEU A 7 -26.87 -45.15 -30.50
C LEU A 7 -27.04 -44.19 -31.72
N ILE A 8 -26.04 -43.32 -31.90
CA ILE A 8 -25.45 -42.79 -33.17
C ILE A 8 -25.96 -41.44 -33.74
N ALA A 9 -25.04 -40.47 -33.62
CA ALA A 9 -24.49 -39.48 -34.58
C ALA A 9 -25.38 -38.45 -35.29
N LEU A 10 -25.06 -37.17 -35.07
CA LEU A 10 -24.56 -36.28 -36.14
C LEU A 10 -24.00 -34.97 -35.55
N LEU A 11 -22.83 -34.57 -36.05
CA LEU A 11 -22.13 -33.32 -35.80
C LEU A 11 -23.04 -32.10 -36.04
N LEU A 12 -23.02 -31.15 -35.11
CA LEU A 12 -23.02 -29.73 -35.45
C LEU A 12 -22.07 -29.00 -34.50
N ALA A 13 -20.99 -28.50 -35.09
CA ALA A 13 -20.04 -27.63 -34.44
C ALA A 13 -20.72 -26.34 -33.99
N LEU A 14 -20.76 -26.10 -32.67
CA LEU A 14 -20.46 -24.79 -32.15
C LEU A 14 -19.21 -24.92 -31.29
N LEU A 15 -18.09 -24.54 -31.87
CA LEU A 15 -16.95 -24.04 -31.12
C LEU A 15 -17.48 -22.88 -30.24
N VAL A 16 -17.81 -23.17 -28.98
CA VAL A 16 -17.66 -22.15 -27.94
C VAL A 16 -16.15 -22.07 -27.75
N VAL A 17 -15.49 -21.28 -28.60
CA VAL A 17 -14.23 -20.68 -28.23
C VAL A 17 -14.58 -19.86 -27.00
N SER A 18 -14.39 -20.42 -25.82
CA SER A 18 -14.21 -19.65 -24.61
C SER A 18 -12.92 -18.87 -24.85
N ALA A 19 -13.04 -17.74 -25.56
CA ALA A 19 -12.00 -16.76 -25.55
C ALA A 19 -11.76 -16.48 -24.07
N PRO A 20 -10.53 -16.67 -23.55
CA PRO A 20 -10.23 -16.13 -22.23
C PRO A 20 -10.70 -14.69 -22.27
N ILE A 21 -11.63 -14.34 -21.39
CA ILE A 21 -11.93 -12.94 -21.12
C ILE A 21 -10.64 -12.43 -20.49
N HIS A 22 -9.71 -12.02 -21.34
CA HIS A 22 -8.65 -11.12 -20.97
C HIS A 22 -9.37 -9.83 -20.63
N THR A 23 -9.83 -9.73 -19.38
CA THR A 23 -9.94 -8.44 -18.74
C THR A 23 -8.51 -7.93 -18.73
N THR A 24 -8.16 -7.17 -19.76
CA THR A 24 -7.10 -6.18 -19.64
C THR A 24 -7.61 -5.24 -18.57
N VAL A 25 -7.26 -5.52 -17.32
CA VAL A 25 -7.33 -4.54 -16.25
C VAL A 25 -6.45 -3.41 -16.74
N ASN A 26 -7.09 -2.39 -17.30
CA ASN A 26 -6.39 -1.22 -17.77
C ASN A 26 -5.53 -0.71 -16.63
N ALA A 27 -4.22 -0.67 -16.88
CA ALA A 27 -3.26 -0.11 -15.97
C ALA A 27 -3.69 1.31 -15.59
N SER A 28 -3.68 1.56 -14.28
CA SER A 28 -3.76 2.87 -13.64
C SER A 28 -5.11 3.61 -13.72
N THR A 29 -6.06 3.20 -12.86
CA THR A 29 -6.77 4.23 -12.08
C THR A 29 -5.73 4.96 -11.23
N ILE A 30 -5.03 5.93 -11.84
CA ILE A 30 -4.26 6.90 -11.08
C ILE A 30 -5.26 7.54 -10.13
N ASN A 31 -5.13 7.29 -8.83
CA ASN A 31 -5.95 7.95 -7.81
C ASN A 31 -5.82 9.46 -8.02
N GLN A 32 -6.81 10.08 -8.66
CA GLN A 32 -6.76 11.51 -8.96
C GLN A 32 -7.21 12.27 -7.71
N VAL A 33 -6.27 12.95 -7.05
CA VAL A 33 -6.58 13.73 -5.85
C VAL A 33 -6.80 15.18 -6.25
N LYS A 34 -8.06 15.61 -6.31
CA LYS A 34 -8.39 17.02 -6.58
C LYS A 34 -7.78 17.92 -5.49
N TRP A 35 -7.11 18.99 -5.92
CA TRP A 35 -6.42 19.96 -5.06
C TRP A 35 -6.66 21.39 -5.55
N GLY A 36 -7.75 22.01 -5.11
CA GLY A 36 -8.20 23.27 -5.68
C GLY A 36 -8.69 23.07 -7.12
N LYS A 37 -8.06 23.75 -8.08
CA LYS A 37 -8.42 23.71 -9.50
C LYS A 37 -7.62 22.67 -10.30
N MET A 38 -6.68 21.98 -9.67
CA MET A 38 -5.83 20.99 -10.31
C MET A 38 -5.88 19.64 -9.59
N TYR A 39 -5.30 18.60 -10.19
CA TYR A 39 -5.09 17.31 -9.54
C TYR A 39 -3.66 17.20 -9.04
N LEU A 40 -3.47 16.74 -7.80
CA LEU A 40 -2.17 16.37 -7.29
C LEU A 40 -1.68 15.12 -8.04
N LYS A 41 -0.47 15.21 -8.60
CA LYS A 41 0.17 14.12 -9.33
C LYS A 41 1.36 13.58 -8.54
N LYS A 42 1.70 12.31 -8.77
CA LYS A 42 2.93 11.72 -8.24
C LYS A 42 4.14 12.59 -8.61
N GLY A 43 5.01 12.85 -7.63
CA GLY A 43 6.21 13.67 -7.80
C GLY A 43 6.00 15.18 -7.63
N MET A 44 4.76 15.67 -7.52
CA MET A 44 4.54 17.06 -7.12
C MET A 44 4.93 17.27 -5.65
N ILE A 45 5.76 18.27 -5.39
CA ILE A 45 6.10 18.72 -4.04
C ILE A 45 5.19 19.84 -3.55
N GLY A 46 4.46 20.49 -4.47
CA GLY A 46 3.54 21.57 -4.14
C GLY A 46 2.77 22.11 -5.34
N LYS A 47 2.13 23.25 -5.15
CA LYS A 47 1.55 24.06 -6.22
C LYS A 47 1.82 25.54 -6.00
N LEU A 48 1.80 26.31 -7.08
CA LEU A 48 1.76 27.77 -7.05
C LEU A 48 0.34 28.23 -7.34
N ILE A 49 -0.14 29.18 -6.56
CA ILE A 49 -1.27 30.03 -6.89
C ILE A 49 -0.69 31.33 -7.45
N ILE A 50 -1.03 31.66 -8.70
CA ILE A 50 -0.54 32.86 -9.36
C ILE A 50 -1.36 34.06 -8.90
N LEU A 51 -0.75 34.98 -8.16
CA LEU A 51 -1.40 36.17 -7.59
C LEU A 51 -1.38 37.35 -8.57
N GLN A 52 -0.37 37.40 -9.43
CA GLN A 52 -0.18 38.40 -10.49
C GLN A 52 0.41 37.72 -11.72
N ASP A 53 0.13 38.24 -12.92
CA ASP A 53 0.72 37.75 -14.16
C ASP A 53 2.24 37.66 -14.04
N THR A 54 2.81 36.50 -14.35
CA THR A 54 4.25 36.25 -14.18
C THR A 54 4.81 35.44 -15.34
N ASN A 55 6.10 35.62 -15.62
CA ASN A 55 6.79 34.87 -16.66
C ASN A 55 7.07 33.43 -16.20
N ILE A 56 6.95 32.50 -17.15
CA ILE A 56 7.47 31.15 -17.07
C ILE A 56 8.75 31.13 -17.90
N TYR A 57 9.84 30.67 -17.31
CA TYR A 57 11.16 30.63 -17.91
C TYR A 57 11.53 29.22 -18.35
N SER A 58 12.27 29.09 -19.45
CA SER A 58 13.05 27.91 -19.77
C SER A 58 14.50 28.10 -19.32
N LYS A 59 15.18 27.02 -18.92
CA LYS A 59 16.59 27.06 -18.52
C LYS A 59 17.47 26.45 -19.60
N GLY A 60 18.39 27.23 -20.16
CA GLY A 60 19.39 26.76 -21.14
C GLY A 60 20.52 25.95 -20.48
N LYS A 61 21.38 25.33 -21.30
CA LYS A 61 22.51 24.49 -20.84
C LYS A 61 23.45 25.23 -19.88
N ASN A 62 23.67 26.52 -20.13
CA ASN A 62 24.56 27.37 -19.32
C ASN A 62 23.87 27.95 -18.07
N GLY A 63 22.62 27.56 -17.80
CA GLY A 63 21.85 28.04 -16.65
C GLY A 63 21.05 29.33 -16.88
N ASN A 64 21.24 29.99 -18.02
CA ASN A 64 20.51 31.20 -18.39
C ASN A 64 18.99 30.95 -18.52
N LEU A 65 18.20 31.93 -18.07
CA LEU A 65 16.75 31.87 -18.11
C LEU A 65 16.20 32.73 -19.25
N THR A 66 15.40 32.14 -20.12
CA THR A 66 14.68 32.84 -21.19
C THR A 66 13.18 32.76 -20.94
N VAL A 67 12.45 33.86 -21.19
CA VAL A 67 10.99 33.87 -21.07
C VAL A 67 10.42 32.95 -22.14
N ALA A 68 9.59 32.00 -21.72
CA ALA A 68 9.12 30.95 -22.60
C ALA A 68 7.59 30.77 -22.56
N ALA A 69 6.90 31.38 -21.58
CA ALA A 69 5.45 31.59 -21.54
C ALA A 69 5.09 32.61 -20.44
N LYS A 70 3.80 32.93 -20.29
CA LYS A 70 3.26 33.69 -19.15
C LYS A 70 2.21 32.86 -18.41
N ALA A 71 2.27 32.89 -17.08
CA ALA A 71 1.23 32.41 -16.20
C ALA A 71 0.32 33.58 -15.82
N LYS A 72 -0.99 33.36 -15.86
CA LYS A 72 -2.02 34.37 -15.58
C LYS A 72 -2.48 34.31 -14.14
N LYS A 73 -2.85 35.47 -13.59
CA LYS A 73 -3.48 35.57 -12.26
C LYS A 73 -4.63 34.56 -12.12
N GLY A 74 -4.67 33.87 -10.98
CA GLY A 74 -5.69 32.89 -10.63
C GLY A 74 -5.42 31.46 -11.13
N GLN A 75 -4.36 31.24 -11.91
CA GLN A 75 -3.92 29.89 -12.29
C GLN A 75 -3.29 29.15 -11.09
N GLU A 76 -3.47 27.84 -11.09
CA GLU A 76 -2.79 26.93 -10.17
C GLU A 76 -1.85 26.02 -10.97
N ILE A 77 -0.57 25.98 -10.59
CA ILE A 77 0.47 25.28 -11.34
C ILE A 77 1.23 24.35 -10.40
N GLY A 78 1.35 23.07 -10.77
CA GLY A 78 2.09 22.09 -9.99
C GLY A 78 3.59 22.37 -9.94
N VAL A 79 4.19 22.14 -8.78
CA VAL A 79 5.63 22.29 -8.54
C VAL A 79 6.23 20.92 -8.27
N TYR A 80 7.32 20.60 -8.94
CA TYR A 80 8.04 19.33 -8.83
C TYR A 80 9.40 19.50 -8.16
N THR A 81 10.00 20.69 -8.25
CA THR A 81 11.27 21.01 -7.62
C THR A 81 11.29 22.46 -7.16
N PHE A 82 12.07 22.75 -6.11
CA PHE A 82 12.38 24.11 -5.72
C PHE A 82 13.88 24.22 -5.41
N LYS A 83 14.61 24.95 -6.25
CA LYS A 83 16.07 25.14 -6.11
C LYS A 83 16.46 26.50 -6.64
N ASN A 84 17.40 27.18 -5.99
CA ASN A 84 17.93 28.49 -6.39
C ASN A 84 16.81 29.52 -6.66
N ASN A 85 15.80 29.58 -5.78
CA ASN A 85 14.62 30.45 -5.91
C ASN A 85 13.79 30.23 -7.20
N LEU A 86 13.88 29.05 -7.81
CA LEU A 86 13.09 28.64 -8.97
C LEU A 86 12.19 27.47 -8.61
N TYR A 87 10.90 27.65 -8.82
CA TYR A 87 9.92 26.57 -8.80
C TYR A 87 9.91 25.87 -10.16
N GLY A 88 10.37 24.62 -10.23
CA GLY A 88 10.25 23.80 -11.42
C GLY A 88 8.83 23.29 -11.59
N VAL A 89 8.19 23.64 -12.72
CA VAL A 89 6.77 23.35 -12.99
C VAL A 89 6.57 22.26 -14.06
N GLY A 90 7.63 21.49 -14.35
CA GLY A 90 7.66 20.41 -15.34
C GLY A 90 8.23 20.86 -16.69
N GLY A 91 8.69 19.90 -17.52
CA GLY A 91 9.11 20.17 -18.90
C GLY A 91 10.23 21.21 -19.07
N ASN A 92 11.21 21.25 -18.15
CA ASN A 92 12.26 22.29 -18.10
C ASN A 92 11.74 23.73 -17.99
N ARG A 93 10.57 23.92 -17.36
CA ARG A 93 9.95 25.23 -17.11
C ARG A 93 10.04 25.62 -15.65
N TYR A 94 10.23 26.92 -15.40
CA TYR A 94 10.46 27.47 -14.06
C TYR A 94 9.70 28.77 -13.84
N ILE A 95 9.26 29.00 -12.60
CA ILE A 95 8.74 30.29 -12.15
C ILE A 95 9.63 30.78 -11.00
N LYS A 96 10.06 32.05 -11.05
CA LYS A 96 10.86 32.66 -9.99
C LYS A 96 10.02 32.84 -8.73
N LYS A 97 10.62 32.62 -7.56
CA LYS A 97 10.01 33.01 -6.29
C LYS A 97 9.89 34.53 -6.22
N SER A 98 8.68 35.02 -5.97
CA SER A 98 8.37 36.44 -5.82
C SER A 98 7.02 36.59 -5.10
N SER A 99 6.62 37.83 -4.83
CA SER A 99 5.28 38.16 -4.31
C SER A 99 4.15 37.90 -5.33
N ALA A 100 4.47 37.69 -6.61
CA ALA A 100 3.49 37.37 -7.65
C ALA A 100 2.93 35.95 -7.54
N VAL A 101 3.51 35.09 -6.69
CA VAL A 101 3.11 33.69 -6.52
C VAL A 101 3.02 33.29 -5.06
N LYS A 102 2.05 32.43 -4.72
CA LYS A 102 1.93 31.79 -3.42
C LYS A 102 2.17 30.31 -3.56
N TYR A 103 3.16 29.78 -2.85
CA TYR A 103 3.44 28.35 -2.80
C TYR A 103 2.61 27.67 -1.71
N GLN A 104 2.08 26.49 -2.02
CA GLN A 104 1.37 25.61 -1.09
C GLN A 104 1.87 24.19 -1.23
N THR A 105 1.97 23.47 -0.11
CA THR A 105 2.31 22.03 -0.07
C THR A 105 1.03 21.20 0.06
N PRO A 106 0.97 19.99 -0.53
CA PRO A 106 -0.15 19.08 -0.30
C PRO A 106 -0.17 18.62 1.16
N SER A 107 -1.35 18.31 1.68
CA SER A 107 -1.45 17.72 3.02
C SER A 107 -1.01 16.24 3.00
N LYS A 108 -0.65 15.69 4.17
CA LYS A 108 -0.32 14.26 4.31
C LYS A 108 -1.45 13.34 3.83
N GLN A 109 -2.70 13.70 4.11
CA GLN A 109 -3.89 12.95 3.66
C GLN A 109 -4.05 12.96 2.14
N MET A 110 -3.62 14.04 1.46
CA MET A 110 -3.66 14.08 0.00
C MET A 110 -2.57 13.19 -0.60
N LEU A 111 -1.37 13.22 -0.02
CA LEU A 111 -0.27 12.36 -0.43
C LEU A 111 -0.60 10.88 -0.20
N SER A 112 -1.28 10.54 0.89
CA SER A 112 -1.67 9.15 1.20
C SER A 112 -2.62 8.56 0.16
N LYS A 113 -3.49 9.37 -0.43
CA LYS A 113 -4.39 8.94 -1.53
C LYS A 113 -3.61 8.56 -2.80
N LEU A 114 -2.39 9.09 -2.98
CA LEU A 114 -1.50 8.73 -4.09
C LEU A 114 -0.54 7.59 -3.78
N ARG A 115 -0.42 7.20 -2.51
CA ARG A 115 0.49 6.13 -2.10
C ARG A 115 -0.08 4.79 -2.59
N VAL A 116 0.81 3.97 -3.12
CA VAL A 116 0.54 2.62 -3.59
C VAL A 116 1.59 1.74 -2.93
N ILE A 117 1.14 0.73 -2.17
CA ILE A 117 2.03 -0.24 -1.53
C ILE A 117 2.13 -1.45 -2.45
N THR A 118 3.34 -1.86 -2.78
CA THR A 118 3.57 -3.00 -3.67
C THR A 118 4.42 -4.10 -3.04
N LYS A 119 4.88 -3.90 -1.78
CA LYS A 119 5.69 -4.83 -0.98
C LYS A 119 5.91 -4.27 0.43
N GLY A 120 6.62 -5.01 1.27
CA GLY A 120 7.08 -4.60 2.59
C GLY A 120 6.09 -4.87 3.72
N LEU A 121 5.11 -5.74 3.51
CA LEU A 121 4.13 -6.13 4.53
C LEU A 121 4.60 -7.33 5.38
N LYS A 122 5.54 -8.14 4.89
CA LYS A 122 6.15 -9.21 5.69
C LYS A 122 7.27 -8.70 6.59
N LEU A 123 7.64 -9.51 7.59
CA LEU A 123 8.80 -9.26 8.44
C LEU A 123 10.09 -9.26 7.60
N ASN A 124 11.03 -8.37 7.93
CA ASN A 124 12.37 -8.34 7.34
C ASN A 124 13.27 -9.40 8.00
N PRO A 125 13.78 -10.40 7.23
CA PRO A 125 14.63 -11.50 7.74
C PRO A 125 15.93 -11.09 8.43
N LYS A 126 16.38 -9.85 8.22
CA LYS A 126 17.61 -9.33 8.83
C LYS A 126 17.41 -8.78 10.24
N LYS A 127 16.19 -8.90 10.77
CA LYS A 127 15.81 -8.36 12.07
C LYS A 127 15.23 -9.43 12.95
N THR A 128 15.34 -9.21 14.25
CA THR A 128 14.62 -9.99 15.26
C THR A 128 13.56 -9.10 15.89
N TYR A 129 12.35 -9.66 16.04
CA TYR A 129 11.19 -8.93 16.54
C TYR A 129 10.81 -9.48 17.89
N VAL A 130 10.46 -8.59 18.82
CA VAL A 130 9.79 -8.99 20.07
C VAL A 130 8.44 -8.33 20.12
N TYR A 131 7.40 -9.14 20.30
CA TYR A 131 6.03 -8.68 20.45
C TYR A 131 5.53 -8.94 21.86
N ASN A 132 4.65 -8.05 22.34
CA ASN A 132 3.75 -8.38 23.42
C ASN A 132 2.48 -8.98 22.80
N ASN A 133 2.16 -10.22 23.16
CA ASN A 133 0.88 -10.85 22.84
C ASN A 133 -0.02 -10.77 24.08
N PHE A 134 -0.99 -9.85 24.04
CA PHE A 134 -1.86 -9.59 25.18
C PHE A 134 -3.05 -10.56 25.25
N TYR A 135 -3.30 -11.37 24.21
CA TYR A 135 -4.29 -12.46 24.29
C TYR A 135 -3.83 -13.56 25.24
N GLU A 136 -2.58 -13.95 25.11
CA GLU A 136 -1.97 -15.02 25.90
C GLU A 136 -1.14 -14.50 27.08
N ASN A 137 -0.95 -13.18 27.14
CA ASN A 137 -0.14 -12.50 28.16
C ASN A 137 1.31 -13.00 28.21
N VAL A 138 1.91 -13.15 27.02
CA VAL A 138 3.29 -13.61 26.81
C VAL A 138 4.08 -12.63 25.95
N LYS A 139 5.41 -12.73 26.03
CA LYS A 139 6.29 -12.11 25.03
C LYS A 139 6.78 -13.13 24.04
N GLU A 140 6.69 -12.75 22.77
CA GLU A 140 7.12 -13.57 21.64
C GLU A 140 8.36 -12.99 21.01
N THR A 141 9.41 -13.79 20.86
CA THR A 141 10.61 -13.44 20.10
C THR A 141 10.63 -14.19 18.78
N TRP A 142 10.53 -13.46 17.68
CA TRP A 142 10.49 -13.98 16.33
C TRP A 142 11.88 -13.95 15.72
N HIS A 143 12.40 -15.13 15.37
CA HIS A 143 13.69 -15.31 14.72
C HIS A 143 13.52 -15.95 13.36
N TYR A 144 14.10 -15.32 12.34
CA TYR A 144 14.17 -15.88 11.00
C TYR A 144 15.13 -17.08 10.98
N THR A 145 14.68 -18.19 10.40
CA THR A 145 15.44 -19.46 10.36
C THR A 145 15.84 -19.89 8.96
N GLY A 146 15.33 -19.25 7.91
CA GLY A 146 15.68 -19.56 6.53
C GLY A 146 14.54 -19.28 5.55
N THR A 147 14.80 -19.55 4.28
CA THR A 147 13.76 -19.55 3.24
C THR A 147 13.68 -20.96 2.68
N ASP A 148 12.48 -21.48 2.48
CA ASP A 148 12.27 -22.77 1.84
C ASP A 148 12.38 -22.71 0.30
N SER A 149 12.19 -23.85 -0.37
CA SER A 149 12.21 -23.94 -1.85
C SER A 149 11.09 -23.15 -2.53
N ASP A 150 9.97 -22.95 -1.84
CA ASP A 150 8.79 -22.24 -2.32
C ASP A 150 8.80 -20.74 -1.97
N LYS A 151 9.95 -20.26 -1.46
CA LYS A 151 10.23 -18.86 -1.12
C LYS A 151 9.44 -18.34 0.07
N TRP A 152 9.07 -19.20 1.01
CA TRP A 152 8.56 -18.81 2.31
C TRP A 152 9.71 -18.51 3.26
N ASP A 153 9.68 -17.33 3.87
CA ASP A 153 10.54 -16.99 5.00
C ASP A 153 10.02 -17.70 6.23
N LEU A 154 10.83 -18.57 6.82
CA LEU A 154 10.52 -19.37 7.98
C LEU A 154 10.94 -18.64 9.26
N TRP A 155 10.07 -18.66 10.26
CA TRP A 155 10.25 -17.99 11.54
C TRP A 155 9.96 -18.94 12.70
N THR A 156 10.88 -19.00 13.66
CA THR A 156 10.62 -19.60 14.97
C THR A 156 10.23 -18.51 15.95
N VAL A 157 9.14 -18.73 16.67
CA VAL A 157 8.65 -17.83 17.73
C VAL A 157 8.90 -18.49 19.06
N SER A 158 9.77 -17.89 19.88
CA SER A 158 10.02 -18.36 21.24
C SER A 158 9.24 -17.49 22.22
N ARG A 159 8.41 -18.13 23.04
CA ARG A 159 7.62 -17.46 24.09
C ARG A 159 8.38 -17.48 25.42
N ASP A 160 8.12 -16.51 26.28
CA ASP A 160 8.73 -16.43 27.61
C ASP A 160 8.26 -17.51 28.60
N ASN A 161 7.13 -18.16 28.31
CA ASN A 161 6.68 -19.38 28.99
C ASN A 161 7.45 -20.66 28.57
N GLY A 162 8.35 -20.56 27.58
CA GLY A 162 9.17 -21.66 27.06
C GLY A 162 8.59 -22.39 25.84
N GLU A 163 7.36 -22.09 25.43
CA GLU A 163 6.74 -22.66 24.24
C GLU A 163 7.35 -22.10 22.94
N LYS A 164 7.17 -22.84 21.85
CA LYS A 164 7.63 -22.44 20.51
C LYS A 164 6.56 -22.67 19.46
N ASP A 165 6.42 -21.69 18.58
CA ASP A 165 5.62 -21.79 17.35
C ASP A 165 6.49 -21.59 16.11
N TYR A 166 5.94 -22.01 14.98
CA TYR A 166 6.62 -21.99 13.69
C TYR A 166 5.69 -21.38 12.65
N TYR A 167 6.04 -20.17 12.20
CA TYR A 167 5.27 -19.45 11.17
C TYR A 167 6.09 -19.19 9.93
N ALA A 168 5.40 -18.87 8.85
CA ALA A 168 5.98 -18.56 7.56
C ALA A 168 5.36 -17.29 6.96
N TYR A 169 6.17 -16.52 6.24
CA TYR A 169 5.72 -15.39 5.42
C TYR A 169 6.15 -15.58 3.97
N ARG A 170 5.26 -15.26 3.03
CA ARG A 170 5.61 -15.10 1.61
C ARG A 170 5.11 -13.74 1.14
N GLU A 171 5.89 -13.05 0.33
CA GLU A 171 5.44 -11.80 -0.30
C GLU A 171 5.98 -11.71 -1.73
N ASP A 172 5.07 -11.45 -2.67
CA ASP A 172 5.40 -11.18 -4.06
C ASP A 172 4.56 -10.02 -4.63
N LYS A 173 4.53 -9.87 -5.96
CA LYS A 173 3.80 -8.79 -6.63
C LYS A 173 2.28 -8.87 -6.48
N THR A 174 1.74 -10.03 -6.13
CA THR A 174 0.31 -10.34 -6.03
C THR A 174 -0.21 -10.17 -4.61
N GLY A 175 0.62 -10.37 -3.59
CA GLY A 175 0.22 -10.25 -2.20
C GLY A 175 1.28 -10.67 -1.19
N MET A 176 0.89 -10.57 0.08
CA MET A 176 1.60 -11.14 1.22
C MET A 176 0.72 -12.23 1.83
N ALA A 177 1.29 -13.39 2.11
CA ALA A 177 0.66 -14.49 2.82
C ALA A 177 1.43 -14.80 4.11
N PHE A 178 0.68 -15.16 5.15
CA PHE A 178 1.19 -15.54 6.47
C PHE A 178 0.45 -16.78 6.96
N GLY A 179 1.16 -17.72 7.59
CA GLY A 179 0.57 -18.97 8.03
C GLY A 179 1.50 -19.79 8.93
N VAL A 180 1.02 -20.96 9.33
CA VAL A 180 1.83 -21.96 10.06
C VAL A 180 2.76 -22.66 9.08
N GLN A 181 4.01 -22.93 9.48
CA GLN A 181 4.96 -23.61 8.61
C GLN A 181 4.41 -24.98 8.17
N ASN A 182 4.44 -25.24 6.86
CA ASN A 182 4.00 -26.50 6.23
C ASN A 182 2.53 -26.89 6.50
N SER A 183 1.68 -25.92 6.86
CA SER A 183 0.26 -26.17 7.16
C SER A 183 -0.62 -25.11 6.49
N GLU A 184 -1.51 -24.45 7.23
CA GLU A 184 -2.50 -23.51 6.71
C GLU A 184 -1.99 -22.07 6.57
N ILE A 185 -2.56 -21.36 5.59
CA ILE A 185 -2.43 -19.91 5.45
C ILE A 185 -3.49 -19.26 6.32
N ILE A 186 -3.05 -18.43 7.27
CA ILE A 186 -3.89 -17.73 8.26
C ILE A 186 -4.30 -16.34 7.77
N LEU A 187 -3.53 -15.75 6.85
CA LEU A 187 -3.81 -14.41 6.34
C LEU A 187 -3.25 -14.23 4.93
N GLU A 188 -4.06 -13.61 4.06
CA GLU A 188 -3.61 -13.08 2.78
C GLU A 188 -3.98 -11.60 2.63
N ILE A 189 -3.00 -10.80 2.23
CA ILE A 189 -3.19 -9.37 1.91
C ILE A 189 -2.83 -9.16 0.43
N PRO A 190 -3.79 -8.77 -0.42
CA PRO A 190 -3.53 -8.57 -1.83
C PRO A 190 -2.70 -7.30 -2.06
N LEU A 191 -1.80 -7.37 -3.04
CA LEU A 191 -1.03 -6.23 -3.52
C LEU A 191 -1.43 -5.89 -4.97
N PRO A 192 -1.36 -4.61 -5.37
CA PRO A 192 -0.99 -3.46 -4.55
C PRO A 192 -2.10 -2.97 -3.62
N LEU A 193 -1.71 -2.35 -2.49
CA LEU A 193 -2.64 -1.63 -1.61
C LEU A 193 -2.75 -0.16 -2.00
N THR A 194 -3.98 0.32 -2.09
CA THR A 194 -4.37 1.73 -2.23
C THR A 194 -5.36 2.11 -1.14
N LEU A 195 -5.53 3.40 -0.86
CA LEU A 195 -6.55 3.85 0.08
C LEU A 195 -7.93 3.37 -0.38
N ASN A 196 -8.73 2.85 0.56
CA ASN A 196 -10.05 2.23 0.34
C ASN A 196 -10.04 0.94 -0.50
N LYS A 197 -8.86 0.34 -0.76
CA LYS A 197 -8.79 -1.03 -1.29
C LYS A 197 -9.53 -1.94 -0.33
N LYS A 198 -10.44 -2.75 -0.89
CA LYS A 198 -11.21 -3.77 -0.17
C LYS A 198 -10.92 -5.15 -0.73
N TRP A 199 -11.00 -6.16 0.12
CA TRP A 199 -11.03 -7.56 -0.25
C TRP A 199 -11.75 -8.36 0.82
N GLU A 200 -12.16 -9.56 0.44
CA GLU A 200 -12.80 -10.52 1.32
C GLU A 200 -11.77 -11.55 1.75
N TYR A 201 -11.90 -12.05 2.98
CA TYR A 201 -11.09 -13.14 3.53
C TYR A 201 -11.97 -14.08 4.34
N PHE A 202 -11.69 -15.37 4.26
CA PHE A 202 -12.26 -16.42 5.10
C PHE A 202 -11.24 -17.56 5.16
N VAL A 203 -11.15 -18.24 6.32
CA VAL A 203 -10.14 -19.29 6.53
C VAL A 203 -10.66 -20.62 6.00
N TYR A 204 -11.91 -20.97 6.32
CA TYR A 204 -12.53 -22.23 5.91
C TYR A 204 -13.85 -22.01 5.16
N GLU A 205 -14.21 -22.99 4.33
CA GLU A 205 -15.50 -22.98 3.64
C GLU A 205 -16.65 -22.98 4.65
N GLY A 206 -17.52 -21.98 4.56
CA GLY A 206 -18.63 -21.77 5.50
C GLY A 206 -18.34 -20.80 6.64
N ASP A 207 -17.10 -20.33 6.80
CA ASP A 207 -16.79 -19.25 7.74
C ASP A 207 -17.46 -17.94 7.31
N PRO A 208 -17.84 -17.08 8.28
CA PRO A 208 -18.28 -15.72 7.97
C PRO A 208 -17.22 -14.98 7.15
N VAL A 209 -17.64 -14.42 6.02
CA VAL A 209 -16.76 -13.63 5.16
C VAL A 209 -16.39 -12.32 5.86
N GLU A 210 -15.08 -12.13 6.07
CA GLU A 210 -14.51 -10.91 6.62
C GLU A 210 -14.19 -9.93 5.48
N GLU A 211 -14.70 -8.69 5.55
CA GLU A 211 -14.31 -7.63 4.62
C GLU A 211 -13.17 -6.81 5.23
N LEU A 212 -12.03 -6.79 4.56
CA LEU A 212 -10.86 -6.02 4.95
C LEU A 212 -10.76 -4.75 4.09
N THR A 213 -10.50 -3.61 4.73
CA THR A 213 -10.40 -2.30 4.07
C THR A 213 -9.13 -1.56 4.50
N VAL A 214 -8.34 -1.07 3.54
CA VAL A 214 -7.26 -0.11 3.81
C VAL A 214 -7.88 1.27 4.11
N THR A 215 -7.86 1.65 5.37
CA THR A 215 -8.45 2.94 5.83
C THR A 215 -7.40 4.04 5.99
N SER A 216 -6.11 3.70 6.02
CA SER A 216 -5.04 4.69 5.96
C SER A 216 -3.75 4.15 5.36
N LEU A 217 -3.01 5.05 4.73
CA LEU A 217 -1.64 4.84 4.24
C LEU A 217 -0.69 5.93 4.76
N SER A 218 -1.02 6.61 5.86
CA SER A 218 -0.18 7.72 6.37
C SER A 218 -0.22 7.89 7.88
N LYS A 219 -0.70 6.89 8.63
CA LYS A 219 -0.77 7.02 10.08
C LYS A 219 0.63 7.12 10.69
N THR A 220 0.65 7.75 11.85
CA THR A 220 1.79 7.69 12.77
C THR A 220 1.35 6.83 13.94
N VAL A 221 2.04 5.72 14.19
CA VAL A 221 1.76 4.80 15.29
C VAL A 221 3.01 4.71 16.15
N LYS A 222 2.84 4.85 17.46
CA LYS A 222 3.91 4.67 18.44
C LYS A 222 3.72 3.34 19.13
N THR A 223 4.76 2.52 19.19
CA THR A 223 4.83 1.30 20.00
C THR A 223 6.04 1.42 20.93
N PRO A 224 6.25 0.49 21.89
CA PRO A 224 7.47 0.48 22.69
C PRO A 224 8.76 0.39 21.85
N ALA A 225 8.69 -0.23 20.65
CA ALA A 225 9.82 -0.32 19.73
C ALA A 225 10.15 1.00 19.00
N GLY A 226 9.28 2.02 19.08
CA GLY A 226 9.53 3.34 18.51
C GLY A 226 8.32 3.99 17.84
N THR A 227 8.58 5.03 17.04
CA THR A 227 7.55 5.76 16.28
C THR A 227 7.65 5.40 14.80
N PHE A 228 6.57 4.86 14.25
CA PHE A 228 6.45 4.51 12.84
C PHE A 228 5.59 5.55 12.13
N THR A 229 6.04 6.02 10.97
CA THR A 229 5.30 6.94 10.10
C THR A 229 4.95 6.23 8.79
N ASN A 230 3.97 6.77 8.05
CA ASN A 230 3.43 6.12 6.86
C ASN A 230 2.88 4.72 7.14
N VAL A 231 2.32 4.52 8.32
CA VAL A 231 1.71 3.25 8.72
C VAL A 231 0.44 3.01 7.92
N ILE A 232 0.30 1.77 7.47
CA ILE A 232 -0.85 1.23 6.77
C ILE A 232 -1.84 0.75 7.84
N GLU A 233 -3.08 1.20 7.77
CA GLU A 233 -4.17 0.75 8.65
C GLU A 233 -5.15 -0.07 7.82
N ILE A 234 -5.34 -1.33 8.21
CA ILE A 234 -6.33 -2.23 7.63
C ILE A 234 -7.39 -2.50 8.70
N LYS A 235 -8.66 -2.34 8.34
CA LYS A 235 -9.79 -2.63 9.22
C LYS A 235 -10.60 -3.79 8.70
N SER A 236 -10.99 -4.66 9.61
CA SER A 236 -11.92 -5.75 9.39
C SER A 236 -13.37 -5.30 9.63
N SER A 237 -14.31 -5.92 8.92
CA SER A 237 -15.76 -5.82 9.18
C SER A 237 -16.17 -6.34 10.56
N PHE A 238 -15.35 -7.20 11.19
CA PHE A 238 -15.54 -7.67 12.57
C PHE A 238 -14.97 -6.71 13.62
N GLY A 239 -14.39 -5.58 13.19
CA GLY A 239 -13.93 -4.51 14.06
C GLY A 239 -12.45 -4.59 14.45
N TYR A 240 -11.72 -5.62 14.03
CA TYR A 240 -10.26 -5.70 14.21
C TYR A 240 -9.54 -4.63 13.38
N VAL A 241 -8.39 -4.19 13.87
CA VAL A 241 -7.55 -3.20 13.18
C VAL A 241 -6.08 -3.59 13.24
N ASP A 242 -5.47 -3.74 12.07
CA ASP A 242 -4.06 -4.04 11.94
C ASP A 242 -3.26 -2.84 11.40
N TYR A 243 -2.08 -2.66 11.97
CA TYR A 243 -1.14 -1.62 11.62
C TYR A 243 0.14 -2.23 11.07
N TYR A 244 0.45 -1.93 9.80
CA TYR A 244 1.67 -2.39 9.13
C TYR A 244 2.62 -1.22 8.82
N ALA A 245 3.91 -1.44 9.03
CA ALA A 245 4.97 -0.54 8.58
C ALA A 245 5.79 -1.20 7.46
N GLU A 246 5.98 -0.48 6.35
CA GLU A 246 6.73 -0.99 5.18
C GLU A 246 8.16 -1.43 5.57
N GLY A 247 8.51 -2.67 5.21
CA GLY A 247 9.81 -3.27 5.49
C GLY A 247 10.01 -3.72 6.94
N ILE A 248 8.96 -3.67 7.75
CA ILE A 248 8.92 -4.12 9.15
C ILE A 248 7.82 -5.17 9.34
N GLY A 249 6.66 -4.98 8.70
CA GLY A 249 5.49 -5.84 8.83
C GLY A 249 4.49 -5.35 9.86
N LEU A 250 3.74 -6.27 10.49
CA LEU A 250 2.75 -5.95 11.52
C LEU A 250 3.44 -5.32 12.73
N ILE A 251 2.99 -4.14 13.16
CA ILE A 251 3.55 -3.44 14.33
C ILE A 251 2.56 -3.36 15.49
N ARG A 252 1.25 -3.47 15.22
CA ARG A 252 0.19 -3.44 16.24
C ARG A 252 -1.11 -4.01 15.66
N ALA A 253 -1.85 -4.74 16.48
CA ALA A 253 -3.23 -5.17 16.22
C ALA A 253 -4.16 -4.73 17.35
N LEU A 254 -5.38 -4.37 17.01
CA LEU A 254 -6.46 -4.03 17.94
C LEU A 254 -7.64 -5.00 17.78
N ASP A 255 -8.31 -5.32 18.88
CA ASP A 255 -9.58 -6.04 18.84
C ASP A 255 -10.78 -5.14 18.47
N SER A 256 -11.96 -5.75 18.36
CA SER A 256 -13.22 -5.07 18.07
C SER A 256 -13.65 -4.01 19.09
N LYS A 257 -13.04 -4.01 20.29
CA LYS A 257 -13.24 -3.00 21.33
C LYS A 257 -12.15 -1.92 21.32
N GLY A 258 -11.23 -1.97 20.37
CA GLY A 258 -10.10 -1.05 20.24
C GLY A 258 -8.99 -1.28 21.25
N ARG A 259 -8.96 -2.43 21.94
CA ARG A 259 -7.89 -2.80 22.88
C ARG A 259 -6.69 -3.31 22.09
N ILE A 260 -5.48 -2.95 22.53
CA ILE A 260 -4.25 -3.49 21.94
C ILE A 260 -4.15 -4.96 22.33
N VAL A 261 -4.03 -5.82 21.33
CA VAL A 261 -3.94 -7.28 21.53
C VAL A 261 -2.63 -7.88 21.07
N TYR A 262 -1.94 -7.17 20.16
CA TYR A 262 -0.61 -7.54 19.71
C TYR A 262 0.17 -6.26 19.42
N GLU A 263 1.44 -6.17 19.84
CA GLU A 263 2.24 -4.96 19.65
C GLU A 263 3.73 -5.21 19.61
N LEU A 264 4.42 -4.60 18.64
CA LEU A 264 5.87 -4.65 18.52
C LEU A 264 6.53 -3.92 19.70
N TYR A 265 7.16 -4.70 20.57
CA TYR A 265 7.82 -4.24 21.78
C TYR A 265 9.28 -3.84 21.52
N LYS A 266 10.04 -4.65 20.78
CA LYS A 266 11.44 -4.36 20.43
C LYS A 266 11.77 -4.86 19.03
N LEU A 267 12.78 -4.23 18.45
CA LEU A 267 13.32 -4.58 17.14
C LEU A 267 14.84 -4.48 17.22
N TYR A 268 15.53 -5.55 16.81
CA TYR A 268 17.00 -5.63 16.76
C TYR A 268 17.44 -5.87 15.31
#